data_AF-A0A199W6N3-F1
#
_entry.id   AF-A0A199W6N3-F1
#
_cell.length_a   1.000
_cell.length_b   1.000
_cell.length_c   1.000
_cell.angle_alpha   90.00
_cell.angle_beta   90.00
_cell.angle_gamma   90.00
#
_symmetry.space_group_name_H-M   'P 1'
#
loop_
_entity.id
_entity.type
_entity.pdbx_description
1 polymer ?
#
loop_
_entity_poly.entity_id
_entity_poly.type
_entity_poly.pdbx_seq_one_letter_code
_entity_poly.pdbx_strand_id
1 'polypeptide(L)'
;MASRLLLSSRIRSLLSPHLRSSSLLLHPHPSPPPPNRDPLPLLLLLRRRDLATSSAAAAAAASRRPAASSRGRPVDIGARARQLQNRRLWTYALTFGCVAGFIVIVLSNFQDQLVFYITPTDALQRFAENPSKNRFRLGGLVLEGSVVHPSASSPEMEFVVTDLITDILVRYEGSLPDLFREGHSVVVEGFLRPFSADVNGPNLAGPKVSEKARSMECFFKATEVLAKHDEKYMPKEVAEALERNKKKMEAAAAAEGSAERS
;
A
#
# COMPACT_ATOMS: atom_id res chain seq x y z
N MET A 1 -27.72 68.01 5.45
CA MET A 1 -28.40 67.86 6.77
C MET A 1 -29.61 66.96 6.58
N ALA A 2 -29.97 66.16 7.60
CA ALA A 2 -31.12 65.21 7.67
C ALA A 2 -31.15 64.13 6.55
N SER A 3 -31.08 62.81 6.77
CA SER A 3 -31.38 61.90 7.89
C SER A 3 -32.85 61.42 8.00
N ARG A 4 -33.00 60.09 8.00
CA ARG A 4 -34.16 59.23 8.33
C ARG A 4 -35.39 59.20 7.41
N LEU A 5 -35.73 57.97 7.01
CA LEU A 5 -37.07 57.32 7.04
C LEU A 5 -36.82 55.84 6.64
N LEU A 6 -36.59 54.92 7.57
CA LEU A 6 -37.62 54.05 8.17
C LEU A 6 -38.71 53.60 7.17
N LEU A 7 -38.64 52.34 6.72
CA LEU A 7 -39.85 51.56 6.49
C LEU A 7 -39.65 50.09 6.90
N SER A 8 -40.37 49.69 7.94
CA SER A 8 -40.52 48.30 8.33
C SER A 8 -41.68 47.65 7.58
N SER A 9 -41.54 46.41 7.13
CA SER A 9 -42.68 45.54 6.91
C SER A 9 -42.32 44.08 7.20
N ARG A 10 -42.81 43.59 8.34
CA ARG A 10 -42.91 42.16 8.64
C ARG A 10 -43.94 41.54 7.70
N ILE A 11 -43.63 40.40 7.09
CA ILE A 11 -44.66 39.44 6.67
C ILE A 11 -44.43 38.14 7.45
N ARG A 12 -45.53 37.51 7.86
CA ARG A 12 -45.59 36.56 8.97
C ARG A 12 -46.17 35.22 8.46
N SER A 13 -45.53 34.12 8.87
CA SER A 13 -46.11 32.78 9.09
C SER A 13 -47.19 32.22 8.13
N LEU A 14 -46.87 31.15 7.42
CA LEU A 14 -47.71 29.95 7.26
C LEU A 14 -46.76 28.74 7.36
N LEU A 15 -46.67 28.00 8.48
CA LEU A 15 -47.62 27.04 9.06
C LEU A 15 -47.79 25.76 8.20
N SER A 16 -47.09 24.69 8.57
CA SER A 16 -47.46 23.27 8.28
C SER A 16 -46.59 22.28 9.08
N PRO A 17 -47.05 21.77 10.23
CA PRO A 17 -46.40 20.69 10.98
C PRO A 17 -47.31 19.47 11.16
N HIS A 18 -47.17 18.44 10.30
CA HIS A 18 -47.79 17.12 10.51
C HIS A 18 -46.85 16.02 9.95
N LEU A 19 -46.29 15.13 10.78
CA LEU A 19 -46.92 13.96 11.43
C LEU A 19 -47.17 12.75 10.49
N ARG A 20 -46.09 12.00 10.24
CA ARG A 20 -46.04 10.52 10.21
C ARG A 20 -44.66 10.14 10.78
N SER A 21 -44.48 9.63 12.00
CA SER A 21 -45.11 8.44 12.59
C SER A 21 -44.96 7.20 11.70
N SER A 22 -43.78 6.57 11.77
CA SER A 22 -43.50 5.22 11.28
C SER A 22 -42.34 4.60 12.07
N SER A 23 -42.72 3.85 13.11
CA SER A 23 -42.11 2.58 13.52
C SER A 23 -40.59 2.50 13.73
N LEU A 24 -40.23 2.52 15.02
CA LEU A 24 -39.15 1.71 15.59
C LEU A 24 -39.11 0.29 14.96
N LEU A 25 -38.00 -0.08 14.33
CA LEU A 25 -37.55 -1.48 14.27
C LEU A 25 -36.02 -1.55 14.25
N LEU A 26 -35.44 -1.79 15.43
CA LEU A 26 -34.12 -2.41 15.55
C LEU A 26 -34.11 -3.69 14.71
N HIS A 27 -33.15 -3.81 13.79
CA HIS A 27 -32.78 -5.11 13.24
C HIS A 27 -31.43 -5.52 13.87
N PRO A 28 -31.44 -6.44 14.85
CA PRO A 28 -30.21 -6.91 15.48
C PRO A 28 -29.47 -7.90 14.58
N HIS A 29 -28.14 -7.98 14.76
CA HIS A 29 -27.33 -9.10 14.28
C HIS A 29 -27.89 -10.44 14.79
N PRO A 30 -28.04 -11.46 13.92
CA PRO A 30 -28.16 -12.85 14.34
C PRO A 30 -26.79 -13.55 14.36
N SER A 31 -26.16 -13.54 15.53
CA SER A 31 -25.44 -14.70 16.09
C SER A 31 -26.19 -15.12 17.37
N PRO A 32 -25.86 -16.23 18.08
CA PRO A 32 -24.93 -17.35 17.82
C PRO A 32 -25.80 -18.62 17.53
N PRO A 33 -25.68 -19.84 18.12
CA PRO A 33 -24.57 -20.52 18.81
C PRO A 33 -24.32 -22.02 18.43
N PRO A 34 -23.19 -22.62 18.86
CA PRO A 34 -23.06 -24.08 19.12
C PRO A 34 -23.60 -24.40 20.55
N PRO A 35 -23.49 -25.63 21.11
CA PRO A 35 -23.18 -26.95 20.55
C PRO A 35 -24.32 -27.97 20.80
N ASN A 36 -24.16 -29.25 20.42
CA ASN A 36 -24.66 -30.33 21.28
C ASN A 36 -23.79 -31.59 21.21
N ARG A 37 -23.78 -32.36 22.30
CA ARG A 37 -22.97 -33.57 22.54
C ARG A 37 -23.88 -34.80 22.67
N ASP A 38 -23.45 -35.91 22.05
CA ASP A 38 -23.69 -37.31 22.44
C ASP A 38 -25.17 -37.80 22.43
N PRO A 39 -25.51 -39.13 22.47
CA PRO A 39 -24.68 -40.30 22.73
C PRO A 39 -24.82 -41.51 21.74
N LEU A 40 -24.14 -42.60 22.08
CA LEU A 40 -24.19 -43.99 21.53
C LEU A 40 -25.50 -44.73 21.95
N PRO A 41 -25.74 -46.06 21.71
CA PRO A 41 -25.31 -47.02 20.65
C PRO A 41 -26.51 -47.87 20.07
N LEU A 42 -26.21 -48.98 19.35
CA LEU A 42 -26.92 -50.29 19.25
C LEU A 42 -27.58 -50.77 17.91
N LEU A 43 -26.99 -51.87 17.40
CA LEU A 43 -27.60 -53.15 16.91
C LEU A 43 -28.42 -53.30 15.60
N LEU A 44 -28.16 -54.47 14.97
CA LEU A 44 -29.00 -55.30 14.07
C LEU A 44 -29.34 -54.72 12.68
N LEU A 45 -29.08 -55.36 11.53
CA LEU A 45 -29.29 -56.77 11.12
C LEU A 45 -28.24 -57.20 10.07
N LEU A 46 -27.54 -58.33 10.28
CA LEU A 46 -27.87 -59.66 9.71
C LEU A 46 -27.90 -59.76 8.16
N ARG A 47 -26.81 -60.29 7.58
CA ARG A 47 -26.91 -61.37 6.57
C ARG A 47 -25.63 -62.22 6.42
N ARG A 48 -25.47 -63.24 7.27
CA ARG A 48 -24.77 -64.47 6.86
C ARG A 48 -25.71 -65.29 5.97
N ARG A 49 -25.17 -65.93 4.93
CA ARG A 49 -25.59 -67.27 4.50
C ARG A 49 -24.36 -68.04 4.04
N ASP A 50 -23.96 -68.98 4.89
CA ASP A 50 -22.98 -70.02 4.59
C ASP A 50 -23.66 -71.20 3.85
N LEU A 51 -22.83 -72.10 3.30
CA LEU A 51 -23.12 -73.49 2.88
C LEU A 51 -23.99 -73.70 1.62
N ALA A 52 -23.91 -74.83 0.91
CA ALA A 52 -22.82 -75.77 0.60
C ALA A 52 -23.40 -76.88 -0.30
N THR A 53 -22.66 -77.36 -1.30
CA THR A 53 -22.95 -78.67 -1.92
C THR A 53 -21.64 -79.38 -2.27
N SER A 54 -21.62 -80.70 -2.11
CA SER A 54 -20.44 -81.57 -2.14
C SER A 54 -20.54 -82.63 -3.26
N SER A 55 -19.46 -83.41 -3.45
CA SER A 55 -19.42 -84.73 -4.11
C SER A 55 -19.48 -84.76 -5.66
N ALA A 56 -18.69 -85.57 -6.39
CA ALA A 56 -17.46 -86.32 -6.07
C ALA A 56 -16.73 -86.80 -7.35
N ALA A 57 -15.47 -87.20 -7.18
CA ALA A 57 -14.71 -88.23 -7.91
C ALA A 57 -14.62 -88.22 -9.46
N ALA A 58 -13.39 -88.04 -9.95
CA ALA A 58 -12.70 -89.01 -10.82
C ALA A 58 -11.17 -88.80 -10.77
N ALA A 59 -10.38 -89.86 -10.89
CA ALA A 59 -8.92 -89.84 -10.70
C ALA A 59 -8.15 -89.81 -12.02
N ALA A 60 -6.98 -89.14 -12.04
CA ALA A 60 -5.90 -89.45 -12.98
C ALA A 60 -4.51 -88.97 -12.50
N ALA A 61 -3.56 -89.92 -12.50
CA ALA A 61 -2.13 -89.76 -12.79
C ALA A 61 -1.33 -88.53 -12.27
N ALA A 62 -0.61 -88.78 -11.17
CA ALA A 62 0.84 -88.59 -11.06
C ALA A 62 1.52 -87.44 -11.86
N SER A 63 1.81 -86.33 -11.17
CA SER A 63 3.18 -85.78 -11.20
C SER A 63 3.56 -85.20 -9.84
N ARG A 64 4.59 -85.77 -9.20
CA ARG A 64 5.17 -85.19 -7.99
C ARG A 64 5.99 -83.97 -8.40
N ARG A 65 5.47 -82.76 -8.16
CA ARG A 65 6.29 -81.55 -8.11
C ARG A 65 6.40 -81.11 -6.64
N PRO A 66 7.62 -80.93 -6.10
CA PRO A 66 7.78 -80.57 -4.70
C PRO A 66 7.19 -79.19 -4.43
N ALA A 67 6.72 -78.97 -3.21
CA ALA A 67 6.26 -77.67 -2.76
C ALA A 67 7.34 -76.61 -3.04
N ALA A 68 7.03 -75.66 -3.91
CA ALA A 68 7.91 -74.53 -4.16
C ALA A 68 7.98 -73.72 -2.85
N SER A 69 9.07 -73.92 -2.10
CA SER A 69 9.31 -73.17 -0.87
C SER A 69 9.21 -71.68 -1.17
N SER A 70 8.32 -71.00 -0.45
CA SER A 70 8.20 -69.54 -0.51
C SER A 70 9.46 -68.94 0.12
N ARG A 71 10.55 -68.88 -0.66
CA ARG A 71 11.76 -68.13 -0.30
C ARG A 71 11.32 -66.71 -0.02
N GLY A 72 11.29 -66.34 1.27
CA GLY A 72 10.97 -64.99 1.68
C GLY A 72 11.89 -64.03 0.94
N ARG A 73 11.30 -63.03 0.28
CA ARG A 73 12.09 -61.94 -0.31
C ARG A 73 13.02 -61.40 0.78
N PRO A 74 14.34 -61.31 0.54
CA PRO A 74 15.23 -60.68 1.51
C PRO A 74 14.70 -59.25 1.74
N VAL A 75 14.38 -58.93 2.98
CA VAL A 75 13.93 -57.58 3.32
C VAL A 75 15.18 -56.72 3.32
N ASP A 76 15.31 -55.84 2.34
CA ASP A 76 16.39 -54.85 2.31
C ASP A 76 16.22 -53.83 3.44
N ILE A 77 16.73 -54.19 4.62
CA ILE A 77 16.77 -53.34 5.81
C ILE A 77 17.49 -52.03 5.48
N GLY A 78 18.55 -52.07 4.68
CA GLY A 78 19.28 -50.90 4.20
C GLY A 78 18.45 -49.96 3.31
N ALA A 79 17.56 -50.49 2.46
CA ALA A 79 16.67 -49.68 1.63
C ALA A 79 15.62 -48.95 2.50
N ARG A 80 15.02 -49.66 3.48
CA ARG A 80 14.05 -49.08 4.42
C ARG A 80 14.69 -48.05 5.36
N ALA A 81 15.94 -48.28 5.80
CA ALA A 81 16.68 -47.33 6.63
C ALA A 81 16.95 -46.01 5.89
N ARG A 82 17.44 -46.07 4.64
CA ARG A 82 17.64 -44.89 3.77
C ARG A 82 16.32 -44.16 3.48
N GLN A 83 15.22 -44.89 3.30
CA GLN A 83 13.90 -44.30 3.06
C GLN A 83 13.40 -43.48 4.27
N LEU A 84 13.67 -43.92 5.51
CA LEU A 84 13.34 -43.17 6.72
C LEU A 84 14.25 -41.93 6.93
N GLN A 85 15.54 -42.05 6.62
CA GLN A 85 16.49 -40.93 6.65
C GLN A 85 16.11 -39.85 5.64
N ASN A 86 15.85 -40.22 4.38
CA ASN A 86 15.45 -39.28 3.33
C ASN A 86 14.12 -38.60 3.66
N ARG A 87 13.13 -39.31 4.23
CA ARG A 87 11.87 -38.70 4.67
C ARG A 87 12.08 -37.59 5.72
N ARG A 88 12.98 -37.81 6.68
CA ARG A 88 13.33 -36.78 7.69
C ARG A 88 14.08 -35.60 7.07
N LEU A 89 14.98 -35.86 6.13
CA LEU A 89 15.68 -34.81 5.38
C LEU A 89 14.69 -33.93 4.59
N TRP A 90 13.74 -34.54 3.89
CA TRP A 90 12.69 -33.81 3.16
C TRP A 90 11.77 -33.00 4.08
N THR A 91 11.40 -33.51 5.26
CA THR A 91 10.64 -32.70 6.22
C THR A 91 11.42 -31.49 6.73
N TYR A 92 12.72 -31.64 7.01
CA TYR A 92 13.55 -30.53 7.46
C TYR A 92 13.79 -29.50 6.35
N ALA A 93 14.06 -29.96 5.12
CA ALA A 93 14.19 -29.09 3.95
C ALA A 93 12.90 -28.30 3.68
N LEU A 94 11.72 -28.94 3.81
CA LEU A 94 10.43 -28.26 3.70
C LEU A 94 10.24 -27.22 4.80
N THR A 95 10.47 -27.56 6.07
CA THR A 95 10.32 -26.60 7.17
C THR A 95 11.28 -25.42 7.06
N PHE A 96 12.54 -25.67 6.66
CA PHE A 96 13.53 -24.62 6.45
C PHE A 96 13.15 -23.73 5.26
N GLY A 97 12.68 -24.32 4.16
CA GLY A 97 12.17 -23.58 2.99
C GLY A 97 10.96 -22.70 3.34
N CYS A 98 10.01 -23.20 4.13
CA CYS A 98 8.87 -22.41 4.62
C CYS A 98 9.31 -21.24 5.50
N VAL A 99 10.24 -21.45 6.44
CA VAL A 99 10.76 -20.39 7.32
C VAL A 99 11.54 -19.34 6.51
N ALA A 100 12.43 -19.76 5.61
CA ALA A 100 13.17 -18.86 4.74
C ALA A 100 12.24 -18.05 3.82
N GLY A 101 11.24 -18.71 3.21
CA GLY A 101 10.22 -18.04 2.38
C GLY A 101 9.41 -17.02 3.16
N PHE A 102 8.99 -17.35 4.39
CA PHE A 102 8.29 -16.41 5.27
C PHE A 102 9.14 -15.18 5.60
N ILE A 103 10.42 -15.36 5.94
CA ILE A 103 11.35 -14.26 6.20
C ILE A 103 11.49 -13.36 4.97
N VAL A 104 11.66 -13.93 3.77
CA VAL A 104 11.75 -13.15 2.51
C VAL A 104 10.47 -12.35 2.25
N ILE A 105 9.28 -12.95 2.43
CA ILE A 105 7.99 -12.28 2.24
C ILE A 105 7.82 -11.10 3.23
N VAL A 106 8.16 -11.32 4.51
CA VAL A 106 8.07 -10.29 5.55
C VAL A 106 9.04 -9.14 5.29
N LEU A 107 10.30 -9.44 4.95
CA LEU A 107 11.30 -8.41 4.63
C LEU A 107 10.91 -7.61 3.38
N SER A 108 10.35 -8.26 2.35
CA SER A 108 9.84 -7.59 1.15
C SER A 108 8.69 -6.64 1.48
N ASN A 109 7.67 -7.10 2.23
CA ASN A 109 6.55 -6.26 2.66
C ASN A 109 6.99 -5.08 3.53
N PHE A 110 7.95 -5.28 4.43
CA PHE A 110 8.44 -4.21 5.29
C PHE A 110 9.15 -3.11 4.49
N GLN A 111 9.95 -3.47 3.49
CA GLN A 111 10.61 -2.51 2.60
C GLN A 111 9.64 -1.64 1.79
N ASP A 112 8.41 -2.12 1.55
CA ASP A 112 7.36 -1.36 0.84
C ASP A 112 6.57 -0.41 1.76
N GLN A 113 6.72 -0.54 3.08
CA GLN A 113 6.06 0.33 4.08
C GLN A 113 6.96 1.44 4.64
N LEU A 114 8.26 1.43 4.35
CA LEU A 114 9.20 2.44 4.82
C LEU A 114 9.07 3.74 4.01
N VAL A 115 8.32 4.71 4.54
CA VAL A 115 8.18 6.04 3.93
C VAL A 115 9.34 6.94 4.37
N PHE A 116 10.44 6.90 3.60
CA PHE A 116 11.61 7.76 3.77
C PHE A 116 11.31 9.23 3.41
N TYR A 117 12.05 10.14 4.03
CA TYR A 117 11.98 11.57 3.73
C TYR A 117 13.05 11.92 2.69
N ILE A 118 12.63 12.36 1.51
CA ILE A 118 13.52 12.63 0.37
C ILE A 118 13.29 14.02 -0.20
N THR A 119 14.29 14.58 -0.87
CA THR A 119 14.13 15.87 -1.55
C THR A 119 13.47 15.70 -2.93
N PRO A 120 12.97 16.81 -3.52
CA PRO A 120 12.66 16.91 -4.95
C PRO A 120 13.66 16.23 -5.89
N THR A 121 14.97 16.54 -5.84
CA THR A 121 15.96 15.89 -6.72
C THR A 121 15.96 14.37 -6.57
N ASP A 122 16.00 13.87 -5.32
CA ASP A 122 16.06 12.44 -5.05
C ASP A 122 14.76 11.72 -5.49
N ALA A 123 13.60 12.35 -5.30
CA ALA A 123 12.31 11.79 -5.68
C ALA A 123 12.21 11.48 -7.19
N LEU A 124 12.74 12.36 -8.04
CA LEU A 124 12.79 12.14 -9.49
C LEU A 124 13.73 10.98 -9.85
N GLN A 125 14.92 10.93 -9.23
CA GLN A 125 15.86 9.84 -9.48
C GLN A 125 15.26 8.49 -9.09
N ARG A 126 14.65 8.38 -7.91
CA ARG A 126 14.01 7.13 -7.43
C ARG A 126 12.85 6.69 -8.34
N PHE A 127 12.08 7.64 -8.87
CA PHE A 127 11.00 7.33 -9.80
C PHE A 127 11.52 6.86 -11.17
N ALA A 128 12.61 7.47 -11.67
CA ALA A 128 13.28 7.02 -12.89
C ALA A 128 13.91 5.63 -12.74
N GLU A 129 14.45 5.30 -11.56
CA GLU A 129 14.96 3.96 -11.23
C GLU A 129 13.84 2.92 -11.12
N ASN A 130 12.74 3.24 -10.43
CA ASN A 130 11.65 2.29 -10.13
C ASN A 130 10.26 2.96 -10.13
N PRO A 131 9.57 3.07 -11.28
CA PRO A 131 8.25 3.71 -11.38
C PRO A 131 7.14 3.04 -10.54
N SER A 132 7.35 1.81 -10.09
CA SER A 132 6.43 1.06 -9.22
C SER A 132 6.42 1.54 -7.76
N LYS A 133 7.50 2.16 -7.28
CA LYS A 133 7.61 2.72 -5.93
C LYS A 133 7.50 4.23 -6.00
N ASN A 134 6.27 4.75 -6.05
CA ASN A 134 6.01 6.18 -6.24
C ASN A 134 5.44 6.91 -5.02
N ARG A 135 5.21 6.24 -3.88
CA ARG A 135 4.81 6.88 -2.62
C ARG A 135 6.03 7.40 -1.87
N PHE A 136 6.07 8.70 -1.58
CA PHE A 136 7.20 9.34 -0.90
C PHE A 136 6.74 10.36 0.14
N ARG A 137 7.62 10.69 1.10
CA ARG A 137 7.55 11.93 1.88
C ARG A 137 8.55 12.91 1.28
N LEU A 138 8.06 13.82 0.45
CA LEU A 138 8.86 14.86 -0.17
C LEU A 138 9.05 16.00 0.83
N GLY A 139 10.29 16.29 1.20
CA GLY A 139 10.66 17.42 2.05
C GLY A 139 11.41 18.49 1.27
N GLY A 140 11.07 19.75 1.47
CA GLY A 140 11.72 20.87 0.80
C GLY A 140 11.14 22.22 1.22
N LEU A 141 11.50 23.28 0.50
CA LEU A 141 11.02 24.65 0.73
C LEU A 141 9.87 24.96 -0.22
N VAL A 142 8.82 25.63 0.27
CA VAL A 142 7.74 26.16 -0.58
C VAL A 142 8.27 27.37 -1.34
N LEU A 143 8.19 27.36 -2.67
CA LEU A 143 8.62 28.49 -3.49
C LEU A 143 7.70 29.71 -3.31
N GLU A 144 8.29 30.90 -3.19
CA GLU A 144 7.56 32.17 -3.04
C GLU A 144 6.72 32.50 -4.27
N GLY A 145 5.50 33.00 -4.05
CA GLY A 145 4.49 33.27 -5.08
C GLY A 145 3.97 32.03 -5.82
N SER A 146 4.29 30.80 -5.37
CA SER A 146 3.92 29.57 -6.09
C SER A 146 2.53 29.02 -5.74
N VAL A 147 1.89 29.54 -4.68
CA VAL A 147 0.65 28.97 -4.14
C VAL A 147 -0.57 29.46 -4.94
N VAL A 148 -1.10 28.58 -5.78
CA VAL A 148 -2.23 28.85 -6.68
C VAL A 148 -3.46 28.06 -6.27
N HIS A 149 -4.61 28.74 -6.28
CA HIS A 149 -5.93 28.14 -6.09
C HIS A 149 -6.61 28.06 -7.47
N PRO A 150 -6.54 26.93 -8.21
CA PRO A 150 -7.02 26.84 -9.60
C PRO A 150 -8.54 27.06 -9.78
N SER A 151 -9.35 26.89 -8.74
CA SER A 151 -10.77 27.24 -8.75
C SER A 151 -11.22 27.70 -7.37
N ALA A 152 -11.86 28.87 -7.29
CA ALA A 152 -12.41 29.42 -6.05
C ALA A 152 -13.53 28.59 -5.40
N SER A 153 -14.00 27.52 -6.08
CA SER A 153 -15.00 26.57 -5.58
C SER A 153 -14.44 25.15 -5.39
N SER A 154 -13.17 24.89 -5.74
CA SER A 154 -12.52 23.59 -5.55
C SER A 154 -11.61 23.63 -4.32
N PRO A 155 -11.54 22.56 -3.50
CA PRO A 155 -10.54 22.43 -2.44
C PRO A 155 -9.15 22.05 -2.97
N GLU A 156 -8.93 22.10 -4.29
CA GLU A 156 -7.64 21.82 -4.91
C GLU A 156 -6.67 23.02 -4.78
N MET A 157 -5.42 22.68 -4.47
CA MET A 157 -4.32 23.61 -4.21
C MET A 157 -3.10 23.17 -5.02
N GLU A 158 -2.47 24.10 -5.72
CA GLU A 158 -1.19 23.87 -6.40
C GLU A 158 -0.10 24.73 -5.77
N PHE A 159 1.08 24.16 -5.53
CA PHE A 159 2.26 24.90 -5.08
C PHE A 159 3.53 24.19 -5.55
N VAL A 160 4.66 24.89 -5.57
CA VAL A 160 5.95 24.30 -5.94
C VAL A 160 6.80 24.09 -4.69
N VAL A 161 7.39 22.90 -4.57
CA VAL A 161 8.39 22.59 -3.55
C VAL A 161 9.75 22.43 -4.23
N THR A 162 10.75 23.11 -3.68
CA THR A 162 12.12 23.17 -4.20
C THR A 162 13.13 22.69 -3.16
N ASP A 163 14.24 22.13 -3.62
CA ASP A 163 15.43 21.87 -2.81
C ASP A 163 16.64 22.75 -3.18
N LEU A 164 16.35 23.92 -3.77
CA LEU A 164 17.30 24.88 -4.35
C LEU A 164 17.95 24.45 -5.66
N ILE A 165 17.77 23.19 -6.10
CA ILE A 165 18.25 22.69 -7.40
C ILE A 165 17.07 22.28 -8.29
N THR A 166 16.13 21.51 -7.73
CA THR A 166 15.00 20.88 -8.43
C THR A 166 13.68 21.39 -7.87
N ASP A 167 12.80 21.83 -8.76
CA ASP A 167 11.46 22.34 -8.44
C ASP A 167 10.40 21.30 -8.89
N ILE A 168 9.52 20.86 -7.98
CA ILE A 168 8.42 19.94 -8.31
C ILE A 168 7.07 20.60 -8.04
N LEU A 169 6.14 20.47 -9.00
CA LEU A 169 4.75 20.85 -8.84
C LEU A 169 4.02 19.86 -7.93
N VAL A 170 3.50 20.36 -6.81
CA VAL A 170 2.67 19.61 -5.87
C VAL A 170 1.20 20.00 -6.06
N ARG A 171 0.35 18.99 -6.21
CA ARG A 171 -1.12 19.11 -6.22
C ARG A 171 -1.67 18.50 -4.94
N TYR A 172 -2.35 19.31 -4.13
CA TYR A 172 -3.00 18.89 -2.89
C TYR A 172 -4.51 19.11 -2.97
N GLU A 173 -5.28 18.21 -2.36
CA GLU A 173 -6.74 18.27 -2.30
C GLU A 173 -7.13 18.37 -0.81
N GLY A 174 -7.56 19.55 -0.39
CA GLY A 174 -7.88 19.85 1.02
C GLY A 174 -7.40 21.23 1.47
N SER A 175 -7.69 21.55 2.73
CA SER A 175 -7.23 22.79 3.36
C SER A 175 -5.77 22.67 3.81
N LEU A 176 -4.91 23.59 3.38
CA LEU A 176 -3.54 23.68 3.88
C LEU A 176 -3.54 24.00 5.39
N PRO A 177 -2.59 23.46 6.18
CA PRO A 177 -2.44 23.84 7.58
C PRO A 177 -2.20 25.34 7.74
N ASP A 178 -2.66 25.95 8.84
CA ASP A 178 -2.41 27.38 9.09
C ASP A 178 -0.90 27.70 9.25
N LEU A 179 -0.09 26.73 9.64
CA LEU A 179 1.37 26.82 9.65
C LEU A 179 2.02 26.74 8.25
N PHE A 180 1.24 26.62 7.17
CA PHE A 180 1.77 26.64 5.81
C PHE A 180 2.01 28.08 5.36
N ARG A 181 3.26 28.38 5.00
CA ARG A 181 3.70 29.68 4.48
C ARG A 181 4.73 29.45 3.37
N GLU A 182 4.77 30.37 2.42
CA GLU A 182 5.80 30.42 1.39
C GLU A 182 7.19 30.69 2.00
N GLY A 183 8.26 30.27 1.31
CA GLY A 183 9.65 30.39 1.78
C GLY A 183 10.04 29.43 2.92
N HIS A 184 9.07 28.68 3.48
CA HIS A 184 9.29 27.81 4.63
C HIS A 184 9.39 26.33 4.25
N SER A 185 10.01 25.54 5.13
CA SER A 185 10.11 24.09 5.00
C SER A 185 8.76 23.40 5.18
N VAL A 186 8.39 22.56 4.20
CA VAL A 186 7.21 21.72 4.22
C VAL A 186 7.61 20.27 4.01
N VAL A 187 6.84 19.35 4.58
CA VAL A 187 6.87 17.93 4.19
C VAL A 187 5.53 17.56 3.60
N VAL A 188 5.54 16.90 2.45
CA VAL A 188 4.36 16.48 1.71
C VAL A 188 4.39 14.96 1.55
N GLU A 189 3.37 14.26 2.01
CA GLU A 189 3.20 12.83 1.73
C GLU A 189 2.25 12.66 0.55
N GLY A 190 2.61 11.79 -0.41
CA GLY A 190 1.84 11.61 -1.63
C GLY A 190 2.50 10.67 -2.63
N PHE A 191 2.06 10.76 -3.88
CA PHE A 191 2.50 9.92 -4.98
C PHE A 191 3.01 10.74 -6.17
N LEU A 192 4.18 10.41 -6.70
CA LEU A 192 4.64 10.98 -7.97
C LEU A 192 3.88 10.34 -9.14
N ARG A 193 3.44 11.19 -10.09
CA ARG A 193 2.65 10.81 -11.27
C ARG A 193 3.25 11.44 -12.52
N PRO A 194 3.38 10.70 -13.64
CA PRO A 194 3.78 11.30 -14.90
C PRO A 194 2.68 12.25 -15.41
N PHE A 195 3.07 13.27 -16.15
CA PHE A 195 2.19 14.21 -16.85
C PHE A 195 1.67 13.59 -18.16
N SER A 196 1.10 12.38 -18.06
CA SER A 196 0.63 11.62 -19.22
C SER A 196 -0.69 12.18 -19.75
N ALA A 197 -0.60 13.11 -20.70
CA ALA A 197 -1.53 13.48 -21.80
C ALA A 197 -3.02 13.79 -21.54
N ASP A 198 -3.64 13.37 -20.44
CA ASP A 198 -5.09 13.49 -20.19
C ASP A 198 -5.50 14.80 -19.48
N VAL A 199 -4.54 15.69 -19.19
CA VAL A 199 -4.80 17.02 -18.61
C VAL A 199 -4.39 18.14 -19.58
N ASN A 200 -4.81 18.02 -20.84
CA ASN A 200 -4.88 19.13 -21.78
C ASN A 200 -6.09 20.05 -21.48
N GLY A 201 -6.22 20.48 -20.23
CA GLY A 201 -7.16 21.52 -19.81
C GLY A 201 -6.48 22.89 -19.92
N PRO A 202 -7.01 23.85 -20.70
CA PRO A 202 -6.32 25.12 -20.99
C PRO A 202 -6.22 26.10 -19.80
N ASN A 203 -6.54 25.68 -18.58
CA ASN A 203 -6.57 26.50 -17.37
C ASN A 203 -5.53 26.11 -16.32
N LEU A 204 -4.32 25.71 -16.75
CA LEU A 204 -3.10 25.87 -15.95
C LEU A 204 -2.38 27.20 -16.26
N ALA A 205 -3.18 28.21 -16.61
CA ALA A 205 -2.77 29.59 -16.85
C ALA A 205 -2.70 30.42 -15.55
N GLY A 206 -2.20 29.82 -14.46
CA GLY A 206 -1.68 30.57 -13.33
C GLY A 206 -0.35 31.25 -13.70
N PRO A 207 -0.02 32.43 -13.17
CA PRO A 207 1.13 33.21 -13.62
C PRO A 207 2.47 32.58 -13.22
N LYS A 208 3.35 32.36 -14.20
CA LYS A 208 4.82 32.25 -14.06
C LYS A 208 5.39 31.38 -12.92
N VAL A 209 4.74 30.29 -12.52
CA VAL A 209 5.34 29.37 -11.53
C VAL A 209 6.39 28.48 -12.22
N SER A 210 7.67 28.87 -12.05
CA SER A 210 8.90 28.18 -12.47
C SER A 210 8.88 27.45 -13.83
N GLU A 211 9.50 28.07 -14.85
CA GLU A 211 9.81 27.40 -16.11
C GLU A 211 10.68 26.14 -15.91
N LYS A 212 11.46 26.07 -14.81
CA LYS A 212 12.22 24.88 -14.41
C LYS A 212 11.32 23.74 -13.96
N ALA A 213 10.29 24.01 -13.16
CA ALA A 213 9.32 22.97 -12.74
C ALA A 213 8.56 22.36 -13.93
N ARG A 214 8.26 23.17 -14.96
CA ARG A 214 7.61 22.71 -16.20
C ARG A 214 8.50 21.86 -17.11
N SER A 215 9.81 21.82 -16.90
CA SER A 215 10.73 20.95 -17.66
C SER A 215 10.56 19.46 -17.32
N MET A 216 9.78 19.14 -16.29
CA MET A 216 9.67 17.80 -15.73
C MET A 216 8.34 17.16 -16.14
N GLU A 217 8.41 15.97 -16.73
CA GLU A 217 7.25 15.21 -17.21
C GLU A 217 6.43 14.56 -16.06
N CYS A 218 6.43 15.14 -14.86
CA CYS A 218 5.73 14.57 -13.70
C CYS A 218 5.29 15.64 -12.68
N PHE A 219 4.26 15.31 -11.91
CA PHE A 219 3.74 16.11 -10.80
C PHE A 219 3.53 15.23 -9.57
N PHE A 220 3.55 15.82 -8.39
CA PHE A 220 3.35 15.11 -7.14
C PHE A 220 1.90 15.28 -6.65
N LYS A 221 1.10 14.20 -6.63
CA LYS A 221 -0.24 14.22 -6.02
C LYS A 221 -0.08 13.99 -4.51
N ALA A 222 -0.17 15.06 -3.74
CA ALA A 222 -0.15 15.05 -2.29
C ALA A 222 -1.46 14.47 -1.72
N THR A 223 -1.33 13.66 -0.67
CA THR A 223 -2.43 13.21 0.19
C THR A 223 -2.41 13.91 1.54
N GLU A 224 -1.26 14.40 2.00
CA GLU A 224 -1.11 15.11 3.28
C GLU A 224 0.00 16.17 3.16
N VAL A 225 -0.24 17.34 3.76
CA VAL A 225 0.73 18.45 3.85
C VAL A 225 1.02 18.72 5.32
N LEU A 226 2.28 18.56 5.70
CA LEU A 226 2.80 18.79 7.05
C LEU A 226 3.65 20.05 7.05
N ALA A 227 3.05 21.16 7.47
CA ALA A 227 3.77 22.40 7.71
C ALA A 227 4.13 22.52 9.19
N LYS A 228 5.42 22.47 9.51
CA LYS A 228 5.96 22.63 10.86
C LYS A 228 7.15 23.58 10.81
N HIS A 229 6.93 24.79 11.35
CA HIS A 229 7.91 25.88 11.38
C HIS A 229 9.12 25.62 12.30
N ASP A 230 9.11 24.58 13.12
CA ASP A 230 10.28 24.20 13.91
C ASP A 230 11.39 23.63 13.02
N GLU A 231 12.53 24.31 12.95
CA GLU A 231 13.78 23.81 12.37
C GLU A 231 14.19 22.43 12.93
N LYS A 232 13.69 22.11 14.14
CA LYS A 232 13.84 20.84 14.84
C LYS A 232 13.05 19.67 14.23
N TYR A 233 12.08 19.92 13.35
CA TYR A 233 11.23 18.89 12.75
C TYR A 233 11.62 18.50 11.31
N MET A 234 12.45 19.29 10.63
CA MET A 234 12.92 18.88 9.30
C MET A 234 13.77 17.60 9.43
N PRO A 235 13.43 16.52 8.68
CA PRO A 235 14.21 15.29 8.72
C PRO A 235 15.67 15.56 8.38
N LYS A 236 16.61 14.97 9.13
CA LYS A 236 18.05 15.21 8.95
C LYS A 236 18.51 14.98 7.51
N GLU A 237 17.97 13.94 6.87
CA GLU A 237 18.22 13.58 5.47
C GLU A 237 17.91 14.75 4.51
N VAL A 238 16.76 15.40 4.70
CA VAL A 238 16.31 16.56 3.90
C VAL A 238 17.11 17.82 4.26
N ALA A 239 17.36 18.07 5.55
CA ALA A 239 18.12 19.24 6.00
C ALA A 239 19.57 19.22 5.45
N GLU A 240 20.26 18.07 5.55
CA GLU A 240 21.60 17.89 4.99
C GLU A 240 21.61 18.03 3.46
N ALA A 241 20.58 17.55 2.77
CA ALA A 241 20.45 17.71 1.32
C ALA A 241 20.27 19.19 0.92
N LEU A 242 19.41 19.95 1.61
CA LEU A 242 19.25 21.39 1.40
C LEU A 242 20.54 22.16 1.67
N GLU A 243 21.29 21.83 2.73
CA GLU A 243 22.61 22.44 2.98
C GLU A 243 23.63 22.14 1.88
N ARG A 244 23.70 20.89 1.40
CA ARG A 244 24.58 20.50 0.29
C ARG A 244 24.22 21.24 -0.97
N ASN A 245 22.92 21.38 -1.25
CA ASN A 245 22.41 22.08 -2.42
C ASN A 245 22.67 23.59 -2.36
N LYS A 246 22.47 24.22 -1.20
CA LYS A 246 22.86 25.62 -0.97
C LYS A 246 24.35 25.85 -1.25
N LYS A 247 25.24 25.02 -0.69
CA LYS A 247 26.69 25.09 -0.92
C LYS A 247 27.07 24.92 -2.40
N LYS A 248 26.38 24.04 -3.14
CA LYS A 248 26.56 23.88 -4.60
C LYS A 248 26.14 25.14 -5.37
N MET A 249 24.98 25.73 -5.03
CA MET A 249 24.48 26.96 -5.67
C MET A 249 25.39 28.16 -5.41
N GLU A 250 25.87 28.32 -4.17
CA GLU A 250 26.84 29.36 -3.81
C GLU A 250 28.18 29.19 -4.56
N ALA A 251 28.67 27.95 -4.70
CA ALA A 251 29.88 27.66 -5.46
C ALA A 251 29.72 27.90 -6.97
N ALA A 252 28.55 27.57 -7.55
CA ALA A 252 28.25 27.83 -8.95
C ALA A 252 28.20 29.35 -9.24
N ALA A 253 27.47 30.12 -8.42
CA ALA A 253 27.41 31.57 -8.55
C ALA A 253 28.78 32.25 -8.39
N ALA A 254 29.64 31.73 -7.50
CA ALA A 254 31.01 32.21 -7.35
C ALA A 254 31.89 31.91 -8.58
N ALA A 255 31.72 30.74 -9.21
CA ALA A 255 32.43 30.38 -10.43
C ALA A 255 32.02 31.26 -11.61
N GLU A 256 30.71 31.44 -11.84
CA GLU A 256 30.16 32.30 -12.90
C GLU A 256 30.64 33.76 -12.75
N GLY A 257 30.53 34.33 -11.55
CA GLY A 257 30.99 35.70 -11.27
C GLY A 257 32.51 35.93 -11.37
N SER A 258 33.30 34.86 -11.41
CA SER A 258 34.75 34.93 -11.69
C SER A 258 35.07 34.82 -13.19
N ALA A 259 34.27 34.07 -13.96
CA ALA A 259 34.40 33.98 -15.41
C ALA A 259 34.01 35.29 -16.11
N GLU A 260 33.04 36.03 -15.58
CA GLU A 260 32.55 37.30 -16.15
C GLU A 260 33.41 38.54 -15.76
N ARG A 261 34.45 38.33 -14.96
CA ARG A 261 35.45 39.35 -14.56
C ARG A 261 36.84 39.14 -15.18
N SER A 262 36.98 38.16 -16.08
CA SER A 262 38.24 37.77 -16.73
C SER A 262 38.27 38.22 -18.19
#